data_AF-A0A7C0YYK2-F1
#
_entry.id   AF-A0A7C0YYK2-F1
#
_cell.length_a   1.000
_cell.length_b   1.000
_cell.length_c   1.000
_cell.angle_alpha   90.00
_cell.angle_beta   90.00
_cell.angle_gamma   90.00
#
_symmetry.space_group_name_H-M   'P 1'
#
loop_
_entity.id
_entity.type
_entity.pdbx_description
1 polymer ?
#
loop_
_entity_poly.entity_id
_entity_poly.type
_entity_poly.pdbx_seq_one_letter_code
_entity_poly.pdbx_strand_id
1 'polypeptide(L)'
;GQISKALCAIPGVKGVEFGAGFSAAKMRGSENNDLFFLKKGRIFTKTNNAGGVLGGISNSMPLVVRVSVKPTPSISRHQLTLNVRKMRMENLKISGRHDACIAPRAVPIIEAMLAVTICDFALRAQLLPRVIRHR
;
A
#
# COMPACT_ATOMS: atom_id res chain seq x y z
N GLY A 1 -10.85 -0.68 -2.18
CA GLY A 1 -10.65 -1.53 -3.37
C GLY A 1 -9.53 -1.03 -4.27
N GLN A 2 -9.74 0.07 -5.00
CA GLN A 2 -8.78 0.49 -6.05
C GLN A 2 -7.39 0.88 -5.52
N ILE A 3 -7.28 1.52 -4.35
CA ILE A 3 -5.98 1.78 -3.70
C ILE A 3 -5.20 0.47 -3.49
N SER A 4 -5.85 -0.55 -2.93
CA SER A 4 -5.23 -1.87 -2.74
C SER A 4 -4.78 -2.47 -4.06
N LYS A 5 -5.60 -2.38 -5.11
CA LYS A 5 -5.26 -2.86 -6.46
C LYS A 5 -4.01 -2.16 -7.00
N ALA A 6 -3.95 -0.83 -6.89
CA ALA A 6 -2.82 -0.03 -7.36
C ALA A 6 -1.53 -0.35 -6.61
N LEU A 7 -1.60 -0.48 -5.28
CA LEU A 7 -0.44 -0.80 -4.46
C LEU A 7 0.04 -2.24 -4.64
N CYS A 8 -0.88 -3.21 -4.76
CA CYS A 8 -0.53 -4.60 -5.06
C CYS A 8 0.08 -4.79 -6.45
N ALA A 9 -0.12 -3.84 -7.37
CA ALA A 9 0.52 -3.86 -8.69
C ALA A 9 2.02 -3.51 -8.64
N ILE A 10 2.50 -2.93 -7.53
CA ILE A 10 3.92 -2.61 -7.34
C ILE A 10 4.70 -3.94 -7.17
N PRO A 11 5.76 -4.17 -7.96
CA PRO A 11 6.56 -5.38 -7.85
C PRO A 11 7.11 -5.59 -6.43
N GLY A 12 6.93 -6.81 -5.92
CA GLY A 12 7.38 -7.18 -4.58
C GLY A 12 6.36 -6.95 -3.47
N VAL A 13 5.30 -6.18 -3.71
CA VAL A 13 4.19 -6.04 -2.74
C VAL A 13 3.42 -7.37 -2.62
N LYS A 14 3.07 -7.73 -1.38
CA LYS A 14 2.33 -8.95 -1.03
C LYS A 14 1.18 -8.75 -0.06
N GLY A 15 1.01 -7.55 0.49
CA GLY A 15 -0.10 -7.22 1.37
C GLY A 15 -0.31 -5.72 1.42
N VAL A 16 -1.56 -5.32 1.59
CA VAL A 16 -1.99 -3.93 1.79
C VAL A 16 -3.02 -3.92 2.90
N GLU A 17 -2.86 -3.03 3.86
CA GLU A 17 -3.78 -2.89 4.97
C GLU A 17 -4.04 -1.41 5.29
N PHE A 18 -5.22 -1.10 5.85
CA PHE A 18 -5.67 0.26 6.16
C PHE A 18 -5.89 0.42 7.66
N GLY A 19 -5.45 1.54 8.24
CA GLY A 19 -5.72 1.88 9.64
C GLY A 19 -5.18 0.84 10.62
N ALA A 20 -6.06 0.19 11.38
CA ALA A 20 -5.70 -0.94 12.24
C ALA A 20 -5.24 -2.17 11.44
N GLY A 21 -5.67 -2.30 10.19
CA GLY A 21 -5.20 -3.31 9.26
C GLY A 21 -5.58 -4.72 9.70
N PHE A 22 -4.67 -5.68 9.55
CA PHE A 22 -4.92 -7.07 9.94
C PHE A 22 -5.14 -7.27 11.44
N SER A 23 -4.71 -6.33 12.31
CA SER A 23 -5.02 -6.42 13.74
C SER A 23 -6.50 -6.22 14.05
N ALA A 24 -7.26 -5.53 13.17
CA ALA A 24 -8.70 -5.33 13.33
C ALA A 24 -9.47 -6.66 13.41
N ALA A 25 -8.98 -7.70 12.72
CA ALA A 25 -9.59 -9.04 12.75
C ALA A 25 -9.53 -9.70 14.14
N LYS A 26 -8.68 -9.20 15.04
CA LYS A 26 -8.54 -9.68 16.42
C LYS A 26 -9.26 -8.80 17.45
N MET A 27 -9.90 -7.73 17.02
CA MET A 27 -10.55 -6.74 17.89
C MET A 27 -12.05 -6.98 17.99
N ARG A 28 -12.65 -6.59 19.12
CA ARG A 28 -14.11 -6.49 19.24
C ARG A 28 -14.61 -5.30 18.42
N GLY A 29 -15.86 -5.36 17.96
CA GLY A 29 -16.49 -4.23 17.27
C GLY A 29 -16.47 -2.94 18.10
N SER A 30 -16.65 -3.04 19.42
CA SER A 30 -16.58 -1.92 20.37
C SER A 30 -15.19 -1.25 20.44
N GLU A 31 -14.13 -1.99 20.11
CA GLU A 31 -12.75 -1.51 20.14
C GLU A 31 -12.31 -0.98 18.78
N ASN A 32 -12.80 -1.59 17.70
CA ASN A 32 -12.43 -1.21 16.33
C ASN A 32 -13.23 -0.02 15.81
N ASN A 33 -14.44 0.23 16.32
CA ASN A 33 -15.26 1.36 15.90
C ASN A 33 -14.61 2.70 16.23
N ASP A 34 -14.58 3.59 15.24
CA ASP A 34 -14.07 4.95 15.38
C ASP A 34 -15.20 5.89 15.86
N LEU A 35 -15.15 6.31 17.13
CA LEU A 35 -16.15 7.19 17.72
C LEU A 35 -16.13 8.58 17.06
N PHE A 36 -17.24 9.00 16.47
CA PHE A 36 -17.41 10.34 15.91
C PHE A 36 -17.61 11.40 17.00
N PHE A 37 -16.99 12.57 16.82
CA PHE A 37 -17.15 13.72 17.70
C PHE A 37 -17.04 15.04 16.94
N LEU A 38 -17.58 16.12 17.52
CA LEU A 38 -17.55 17.46 16.94
C LEU A 38 -16.42 18.29 17.57
N LYS A 39 -15.59 18.93 16.74
CA LYS A 39 -14.57 19.89 17.20
C LYS A 39 -14.52 21.08 16.27
N LYS A 40 -14.75 22.29 16.81
CA LYS A 40 -14.76 23.56 16.05
C LYS A 40 -15.67 23.49 14.81
N GLY A 41 -16.87 22.92 14.95
CA GLY A 41 -17.85 22.79 13.87
C GLY A 41 -17.52 21.74 12.80
N ARG A 42 -16.47 20.93 12.97
CA ARG A 42 -16.09 19.85 12.04
C ARG A 42 -16.20 18.50 12.73
N ILE A 43 -16.62 17.49 11.97
CA ILE A 43 -16.75 16.10 12.44
C ILE A 43 -15.38 15.42 12.32
N PHE A 44 -14.97 14.75 13.38
CA PHE A 44 -13.76 13.93 13.46
C PHE A 44 -14.07 12.59 14.11
N THR A 45 -13.12 11.66 14.07
CA THR A 45 -13.16 10.45 14.88
C THR A 45 -12.05 10.44 15.93
N LYS A 46 -12.34 9.91 17.12
CA LYS A 46 -11.41 9.88 18.26
C LYS A 46 -10.19 9.01 17.98
N THR A 47 -10.39 7.95 17.21
CA THR A 47 -9.36 7.02 16.71
C THR A 47 -9.43 6.97 15.17
N ASN A 48 -8.50 6.28 14.53
CA ASN A 48 -8.50 6.10 13.07
C ASN A 48 -8.22 4.64 12.69
N ASN A 49 -8.96 3.72 13.29
CA ASN A 49 -8.87 2.28 13.02
C ASN A 49 -9.29 1.96 11.58
N ALA A 50 -10.22 2.74 11.01
CA ALA A 50 -10.61 2.67 9.61
C ALA A 50 -9.52 3.20 8.65
N GLY A 51 -8.52 3.93 9.16
CA GLY A 51 -7.41 4.44 8.36
C GLY A 51 -7.82 5.42 7.28
N GLY A 52 -8.80 6.28 7.56
CA GLY A 52 -9.30 7.27 6.62
C GLY A 52 -10.30 6.71 5.59
N VAL A 53 -10.60 5.40 5.61
CA VAL A 53 -11.51 4.75 4.66
C VAL A 53 -12.59 3.97 5.41
N LEU A 54 -13.83 4.46 5.36
CA LEU A 54 -14.99 3.80 5.97
C LEU A 54 -16.04 3.52 4.90
N GLY A 55 -16.55 2.29 4.83
CA GLY A 55 -17.54 1.92 3.79
C GLY A 55 -17.00 2.04 2.36
N GLY A 56 -15.68 2.03 2.17
CA GLY A 56 -15.03 2.18 0.86
C GLY A 56 -14.89 3.63 0.37
N ILE A 57 -15.26 4.63 1.19
CA ILE A 57 -15.12 6.05 0.90
C ILE A 57 -14.24 6.76 1.93
N SER A 58 -13.67 7.91 1.56
CA SER A 58 -12.88 8.73 2.48
C SER A 58 -13.77 9.34 3.57
N ASN A 59 -13.35 9.27 4.83
CA ASN A 59 -14.12 9.79 5.98
C ASN A 59 -13.52 11.08 6.61
N SER A 60 -12.71 11.82 5.85
CA SER A 60 -11.98 13.04 6.28
C SER A 60 -10.88 12.84 7.31
N MET A 61 -10.70 11.64 7.85
CA MET A 61 -9.52 11.31 8.66
C MET A 61 -8.31 11.04 7.77
N PRO A 62 -7.07 11.13 8.30
CA PRO A 62 -5.88 10.79 7.53
C PRO A 62 -5.98 9.40 6.92
N LEU A 63 -5.63 9.29 5.63
CA LEU A 63 -5.51 8.01 4.96
C LEU A 63 -4.26 7.30 5.49
N VAL A 64 -4.44 6.17 6.17
CA VAL A 64 -3.36 5.38 6.76
C VAL A 64 -3.31 4.04 6.05
N VAL A 65 -2.24 3.80 5.30
CA VAL A 65 -2.02 2.57 4.54
C VAL A 65 -0.66 1.99 4.91
N ARG A 66 -0.60 0.68 5.10
CA ARG A 66 0.66 -0.07 5.24
C ARG A 66 0.75 -1.13 4.16
N VAL A 67 1.98 -1.37 3.70
CA VAL A 67 2.28 -2.25 2.57
C VAL A 67 3.37 -3.23 2.97
N SER A 68 3.14 -4.52 2.71
CA SER A 68 4.13 -5.57 2.95
C SER A 68 4.91 -5.86 1.67
N VAL A 69 6.24 -5.68 1.73
CA VAL A 69 7.16 -5.93 0.61
C VAL A 69 7.96 -7.20 0.89
N LYS A 70 7.95 -8.15 -0.04
CA LYS A 70 8.72 -9.38 0.09
C LYS A 70 10.23 -9.13 -0.04
N PRO A 71 11.08 -9.97 0.56
CA PRO A 71 12.52 -9.93 0.33
C PRO A 71 12.90 -10.10 -1.15
N THR A 72 14.01 -9.47 -1.55
CA THR A 72 14.61 -9.65 -2.88
C THR A 72 15.05 -11.11 -3.03
N PRO A 73 14.62 -11.82 -4.10
CA PRO A 73 15.01 -13.22 -4.29
C PRO A 73 16.45 -13.35 -4.83
N SER A 74 16.92 -12.32 -5.54
CA SER A 74 18.24 -12.27 -6.17
C SER A 74 19.32 -11.86 -5.19
N ILE A 75 19.76 -12.81 -4.38
CA ILE A 75 20.83 -12.64 -3.39
C ILE A 75 22.08 -13.44 -3.79
N SER A 76 23.22 -13.09 -3.22
CA SER A 76 24.53 -13.71 -3.52
C SER A 76 24.69 -15.13 -2.97
N ARG A 77 23.74 -15.61 -2.15
CA ARG A 77 23.75 -17.00 -1.64
C ARG A 77 23.41 -17.98 -2.76
N HIS A 78 24.06 -19.13 -2.75
CA HIS A 78 23.70 -20.24 -3.64
C HIS A 78 22.25 -20.66 -3.39
N GLN A 79 21.51 -20.84 -4.49
CA GLN A 79 20.14 -21.33 -4.48
C GLN A 79 20.01 -22.48 -5.47
N LEU A 80 19.29 -23.53 -5.09
CA LEU A 80 18.99 -24.62 -6.00
C LEU A 80 17.85 -24.21 -6.93
N THR A 81 18.00 -24.42 -8.24
CA THR A 81 16.95 -24.11 -9.22
C THR A 81 16.97 -25.11 -10.38
N LEU A 82 15.92 -25.10 -11.21
CA LEU A 82 15.84 -25.93 -12.40
C LEU A 82 16.55 -25.25 -13.58
N ASN A 83 17.57 -25.89 -14.13
CA ASN A 83 18.10 -25.52 -15.44
C ASN A 83 17.15 -26.06 -16.51
N VAL A 84 16.26 -25.20 -17.03
CA VAL A 84 15.23 -25.58 -18.02
C VAL A 84 15.80 -26.08 -19.35
N ARG A 85 17.06 -25.76 -19.69
CA ARG A 85 17.69 -26.27 -20.93
C ARG A 85 18.21 -27.69 -20.77
N LYS A 86 18.77 -28.00 -19.59
CA LYS A 86 19.33 -29.33 -19.27
C LYS A 86 18.33 -30.24 -18.56
N MET A 87 17.15 -29.73 -18.21
CA MET A 87 16.10 -30.41 -17.45
C MET A 87 16.60 -31.07 -16.15
N ARG A 88 17.48 -30.38 -15.42
CA ARG A 88 18.05 -30.87 -14.14
C ARG A 88 18.25 -29.75 -13.13
N MET A 89 18.26 -30.10 -11.84
CA MET A 89 18.53 -29.17 -10.75
C MET A 89 20.00 -28.75 -10.76
N GLU A 90 20.28 -27.45 -10.67
CA GLU A 90 21.64 -26.89 -10.60
C GLU A 90 21.71 -25.77 -9.55
N ASN A 91 22.89 -25.59 -8.97
CA ASN A 91 23.15 -24.47 -8.07
C ASN A 91 23.29 -23.17 -8.87
N LEU A 92 22.40 -22.21 -8.63
CA LEU A 92 22.46 -20.86 -9.15
C LEU A 92 23.17 -19.96 -8.13
N LYS A 93 24.18 -19.23 -8.61
CA LYS A 93 24.78 -18.11 -7.89
C LYS A 93 24.57 -16.85 -8.71
N ILE A 94 23.82 -15.90 -8.17
CA ILE A 94 23.54 -14.63 -8.84
C ILE A 94 24.71 -13.69 -8.55
N SER A 95 25.34 -13.17 -9.61
CA SER A 95 26.38 -12.14 -9.55
C SER A 95 25.80 -10.74 -9.81
N GLY A 96 26.53 -9.71 -9.40
CA GLY A 96 26.17 -8.30 -9.59
C GLY A 96 25.74 -7.57 -8.32
N ARG A 97 25.47 -6.27 -8.44
CA ARG A 97 24.96 -5.43 -7.35
C ARG A 97 23.44 -5.49 -7.33
N HIS A 98 22.90 -6.30 -6.43
CA HIS A 98 21.46 -6.38 -6.15
C HIS A 98 21.19 -5.89 -4.74
N ASP A 99 20.06 -5.19 -4.56
CA ASP A 99 19.66 -4.77 -3.22
C ASP A 99 19.18 -5.98 -2.41
N ALA A 100 19.85 -6.24 -1.29
CA ALA A 100 19.40 -7.25 -0.33
C ALA A 100 18.03 -6.89 0.28
N CYS A 101 17.71 -5.60 0.36
CA CYS A 101 16.43 -5.09 0.84
C CYS A 101 15.93 -3.94 -0.05
N ILE A 102 14.80 -4.16 -0.72
CA ILE A 102 14.15 -3.15 -1.58
C ILE A 102 13.14 -2.27 -0.83
N ALA A 103 12.83 -2.58 0.44
CA ALA A 103 11.78 -1.88 1.18
C ALA A 103 12.01 -0.36 1.29
N PRO A 104 13.23 0.16 1.58
CA PRO A 104 13.46 1.61 1.60
C PRO A 104 13.23 2.28 0.25
N ARG A 105 13.53 1.59 -0.86
CA ARG A 105 13.29 2.11 -2.22
C ARG A 105 11.82 2.03 -2.63
N ALA A 106 11.04 1.14 -2.00
CA ALA A 106 9.62 1.01 -2.27
C ALA A 106 8.80 2.19 -1.71
N VAL A 107 9.27 2.86 -0.67
CA VAL A 107 8.58 3.98 -0.02
C VAL A 107 8.16 5.08 -1.01
N PRO A 108 9.07 5.72 -1.77
CA PRO A 108 8.68 6.76 -2.72
C PRO A 108 7.77 6.24 -3.85
N ILE A 109 7.89 4.96 -4.23
CA ILE A 109 7.04 4.33 -5.24
C ILE A 109 5.61 4.18 -4.72
N ILE A 110 5.46 3.74 -3.47
CA ILE A 110 4.17 3.59 -2.79
C ILE A 110 3.48 4.95 -2.65
N GLU A 111 4.22 5.98 -2.21
CA GLU A 111 3.71 7.34 -2.09
C GLU A 111 3.23 7.89 -3.43
N ALA A 112 4.04 7.75 -4.49
CA ALA A 112 3.68 8.18 -5.83
C ALA A 112 2.44 7.45 -6.36
N MET A 113 2.38 6.12 -6.22
CA MET A 113 1.24 5.32 -6.66
C MET A 113 -0.05 5.70 -5.92
N LEU A 114 0.05 5.95 -4.61
CA LEU A 114 -1.08 6.41 -3.80
C LEU A 114 -1.56 7.79 -4.24
N ALA A 115 -0.63 8.73 -4.45
CA ALA A 115 -0.94 10.09 -4.90
C ALA A 115 -1.63 10.10 -6.27
N VAL A 116 -1.11 9.36 -7.24
CA VAL A 116 -1.73 9.22 -8.57
C VAL A 116 -3.13 8.61 -8.48
N THR A 117 -3.31 7.58 -7.65
CA THR A 117 -4.62 6.94 -7.46
C THR A 117 -5.64 7.91 -6.85
N ILE A 118 -5.23 8.71 -5.87
CA ILE A 118 -6.11 9.73 -5.26
C ILE A 118 -6.41 10.85 -6.25
N CYS A 119 -5.44 11.26 -7.07
CA CYS A 119 -5.65 12.25 -8.13
C CYS A 119 -6.71 11.77 -9.14
N ASP A 120 -6.63 10.52 -9.58
CA ASP A 120 -7.64 9.89 -10.44
C ASP A 120 -9.03 9.89 -9.79
N PHE A 121 -9.13 9.58 -8.50
CA PHE A 121 -10.40 9.71 -7.77
C PHE A 121 -10.93 11.13 -7.74
N ALA A 122 -10.06 12.11 -7.45
CA ALA A 122 -10.45 13.51 -7.37
C ALA A 122 -10.91 14.06 -8.73
N LEU A 123 -10.30 13.62 -9.84
CA LEU A 123 -10.75 13.93 -11.19
C LEU A 123 -12.12 13.30 -11.50
N ARG A 124 -12.35 12.03 -11.14
CA ARG A 124 -13.64 11.35 -11.33
C ARG A 124 -14.76 11.98 -10.50
N ALA A 125 -14.42 12.42 -9.29
CA ALA A 125 -15.33 13.14 -8.39
C ALA A 125 -15.50 14.63 -8.77
N GLN A 126 -14.83 15.10 -9.82
CA GLN A 126 -14.88 16.50 -10.29
C GLN A 126 -14.42 17.52 -9.23
N LEU A 127 -13.57 17.09 -8.29
CA LEU A 127 -12.93 17.96 -7.29
C LEU A 127 -11.73 18.70 -7.87
N LEU A 128 -11.16 18.19 -8.96
CA LEU A 128 -10.08 18.83 -9.72
C LEU A 128 -10.59 19.23 -11.11
N PRO A 129 -10.15 20.38 -11.64
CA PRO A 129 -10.50 20.79 -13.00
C PRO A 129 -9.84 19.85 -14.02
N ARG A 130 -10.54 19.53 -15.11
CA ARG A 130 -9.99 18.72 -16.21
C ARG A 130 -8.83 19.41 -16.94
N VAL A 131 -8.81 20.74 -16.90
CA VAL A 131 -7.76 21.57 -17.49
C VAL A 131 -7.19 22.44 -16.38
N ILE A 132 -5.94 22.18 -16.02
CA ILE A 132 -5.19 23.03 -15.10
C ILE A 132 -4.75 24.25 -15.92
N ARG A 133 -5.46 25.37 -15.76
CA ARG A 133 -5.02 26.64 -16.34
C ARG A 133 -3.89 27.17 -15.46
N HIS A 134 -2.69 27.26 -16.02
CA HIS A 134 -1.63 28.06 -15.41
C HIS A 134 -2.10 29.52 -15.39
N ARG A 135 -2.11 30.13 -14.20
CA ARG A 135 -2.11 31.58 -14.06
C ARG A 135 -0.68 32.07 -14.13
#